data_AF-A0A8H3D0T1-F1
#
_entry.id   AF-A0A8H3D0T1-F1
#
_cell.length_a   1.000
_cell.length_b   1.000
_cell.length_c   1.000
_cell.angle_alpha   90.00
_cell.angle_beta   90.00
_cell.angle_gamma   90.00
#
_symmetry.space_group_name_H-M   'P 1'
#
loop_
_entity.id
_entity.type
_entity.pdbx_description
1 polymer ?
#
loop_
_entity_poly.entity_id
_entity_poly.type
_entity_poly.pdbx_seq_one_letter_code
_entity_poly.pdbx_strand_id
1 'polypeptide(L)'
;MGNKTFYGSGLTVDTTKKITVVTQFITANSTTSGALRGICRVYVQDGKMIQNSKTNVARMAIYNSVTGSFCTAQKTAFSNQNDFAAKGGFTKFGSDMDKGMVLVLSIWDNHAANMLWLDSNYPMSSNPATPGIACGTCPTTSGVPANIESKSPNASVTYSNIHFGNIGSTYSGGTTTTTTCPITSTSTSLAPVDFCAQLGSLIRT
;
A
#
# COMPACT_ATOMS: atom_id res chain seq x y z
N MET A 1 -6.19 -1.35 -1.13
CA MET A 1 -6.28 -0.27 -2.15
C MET A 1 -7.05 -0.67 -3.41
N GLY A 2 -8.07 -1.53 -3.31
CA GLY A 2 -8.99 -1.84 -4.43
C GLY A 2 -8.60 -2.99 -5.36
N ASN A 3 -7.39 -3.54 -5.25
CA ASN A 3 -7.02 -4.78 -5.94
C ASN A 3 -7.15 -5.97 -4.99
N LYS A 4 -8.14 -6.84 -5.23
CA LYS A 4 -8.47 -8.01 -4.39
C LYS A 4 -7.84 -9.31 -4.88
N THR A 5 -7.13 -9.30 -6.01
CA THR A 5 -6.58 -10.50 -6.66
C THR A 5 -5.04 -10.46 -6.76
N PHE A 6 -4.41 -9.54 -6.05
CA PHE A 6 -2.96 -9.33 -6.12
C PHE A 6 -2.16 -10.13 -5.10
N TYR A 7 -2.52 -10.13 -3.82
CA TYR A 7 -1.71 -10.73 -2.75
C TYR A 7 -2.55 -11.66 -1.87
N GLY A 8 -2.22 -12.95 -1.84
CA GLY A 8 -2.97 -13.98 -1.10
C GLY A 8 -2.79 -15.37 -1.68
N SER A 9 -3.50 -16.36 -1.15
CA SER A 9 -3.36 -17.76 -1.55
C SER A 9 -3.72 -17.97 -3.03
N GLY A 10 -2.75 -18.40 -3.85
CA GLY A 10 -2.93 -18.62 -5.29
C GLY A 10 -3.14 -17.34 -6.12
N LEU A 11 -2.87 -16.16 -5.56
CA LEU A 11 -3.01 -14.88 -6.26
C LEU A 11 -1.73 -14.48 -7.01
N THR A 12 -1.68 -13.27 -7.57
CA THR A 12 -0.51 -12.78 -8.33
C THR A 12 0.80 -12.90 -7.54
N VAL A 13 0.77 -12.52 -6.28
CA VAL A 13 1.75 -12.83 -5.25
C VAL A 13 1.13 -13.91 -4.36
N ASP A 14 1.57 -15.14 -4.55
CA ASP A 14 1.00 -16.33 -3.93
C ASP A 14 1.58 -16.52 -2.52
N THR A 15 0.76 -16.32 -1.49
CA THR A 15 1.20 -16.44 -0.09
C THR A 15 1.34 -17.88 0.40
N THR A 16 1.02 -18.88 -0.43
CA THR A 16 1.30 -20.30 -0.11
C THR A 16 2.75 -20.71 -0.39
N LYS A 17 3.53 -19.82 -1.03
CA LYS A 17 4.93 -20.04 -1.39
C LYS A 17 5.83 -18.96 -0.79
N LYS A 18 7.14 -19.20 -0.81
CA LYS A 18 8.13 -18.20 -0.43
C LYS A 18 8.02 -16.97 -1.35
N ILE A 19 8.04 -15.78 -0.75
CA ILE A 19 8.01 -14.49 -1.45
C ILE A 19 9.26 -13.71 -1.07
N THR A 20 9.97 -13.16 -2.05
CA THR A 20 10.97 -12.11 -1.82
C THR A 20 10.26 -10.77 -1.86
N VAL A 21 10.38 -9.98 -0.79
CA VAL A 21 9.81 -8.64 -0.69
C VAL A 21 10.93 -7.61 -0.75
N VAL A 22 10.91 -6.76 -1.78
CA VAL A 22 11.90 -5.69 -1.97
C VAL A 22 11.24 -4.36 -1.66
N THR A 23 11.83 -3.60 -0.73
CA THR A 23 11.37 -2.25 -0.39
C THR A 23 12.49 -1.25 -0.66
N GLN A 24 12.18 -0.19 -1.39
CA GLN A 24 13.15 0.82 -1.82
C GLN A 24 12.73 2.19 -1.29
N PHE A 25 13.65 2.89 -0.65
CA PHE A 25 13.45 4.23 -0.11
C PHE A 25 14.08 5.23 -1.07
N ILE A 26 13.24 5.95 -1.81
CA ILE A 26 13.69 6.81 -2.91
C ILE A 26 13.78 8.26 -2.45
N THR A 27 14.94 8.86 -2.63
CA THR A 27 15.20 10.27 -2.33
C THR A 27 14.96 11.17 -3.54
N ALA A 28 14.82 12.48 -3.30
CA ALA A 28 14.45 13.44 -4.33
C ALA A 28 15.46 13.55 -5.49
N ASN A 29 16.74 13.37 -5.19
CA ASN A 29 17.88 13.56 -6.09
C ASN A 29 18.68 12.26 -6.33
N SER A 30 18.15 11.10 -5.92
CA SER A 30 18.81 9.80 -6.01
C SER A 30 20.15 9.72 -5.25
N THR A 31 20.37 10.56 -4.24
CA THR A 31 21.53 10.47 -3.32
C THR A 31 21.08 10.05 -1.93
N THR A 32 22.02 9.55 -1.12
CA THR A 32 21.76 9.20 0.29
C THR A 32 21.50 10.42 1.19
N SER A 33 21.86 11.62 0.74
CA SER A 33 21.64 12.89 1.44
C SER A 33 20.36 13.62 1.02
N GLY A 34 19.66 13.11 0.00
CA GLY A 34 18.43 13.72 -0.48
C GLY A 34 17.23 13.46 0.43
N ALA A 35 16.28 14.39 0.44
CA ALA A 35 15.02 14.19 1.15
C ALA A 35 14.28 12.95 0.64
N LEU A 36 13.84 12.09 1.56
CA LEU A 36 12.99 10.94 1.24
C LEU A 36 11.71 11.42 0.56
N ARG A 37 11.37 10.84 -0.59
CA ARG A 37 10.23 11.25 -1.43
C ARG A 37 9.17 10.17 -1.53
N GLY A 38 9.56 8.90 -1.44
CA GLY A 38 8.61 7.80 -1.49
C GLY A 38 9.23 6.44 -1.25
N ILE A 39 8.34 5.47 -1.14
CA ILE A 39 8.69 4.07 -0.88
C ILE A 39 8.08 3.22 -1.99
N CYS A 40 8.93 2.45 -2.63
CA CYS A 40 8.53 1.53 -3.69
C CYS A 40 8.62 0.08 -3.21
N ARG A 41 7.73 -0.74 -3.76
CA ARG A 41 7.61 -2.16 -3.44
C ARG A 41 7.72 -2.97 -4.72
N VAL A 42 8.52 -4.02 -4.67
CA VAL A 42 8.61 -5.05 -5.71
C VAL A 42 8.56 -6.40 -5.01
N TYR A 43 7.97 -7.39 -5.66
CA TYR A 43 8.00 -8.78 -5.21
C TYR A 43 8.80 -9.62 -6.21
N VAL A 44 9.47 -10.66 -5.74
CA VAL A 44 10.04 -11.70 -6.60
C VAL A 44 9.55 -13.05 -6.10
N GLN A 45 8.94 -13.82 -7.00
CA GLN A 45 8.42 -15.16 -6.69
C GLN A 45 8.62 -16.06 -7.90
N ASP A 46 9.08 -17.29 -7.69
CA ASP A 46 9.38 -18.26 -8.75
C ASP A 46 10.27 -17.66 -9.86
N GLY A 47 11.26 -16.84 -9.47
CA GLY A 47 12.20 -16.15 -10.37
C GLY A 47 11.62 -14.98 -11.15
N LYS A 48 10.34 -14.64 -10.97
CA LYS A 48 9.65 -13.56 -11.70
C LYS A 48 9.54 -12.30 -10.85
N MET A 49 9.96 -11.17 -11.41
CA MET A 49 9.71 -9.86 -10.83
C MET A 49 8.24 -9.47 -11.00
N ILE A 50 7.60 -9.05 -9.91
CA ILE A 50 6.21 -8.63 -9.85
C ILE A 50 6.17 -7.21 -9.27
N GLN A 51 5.74 -6.25 -10.10
CA GLN A 51 5.54 -4.87 -9.67
C GLN A 51 4.38 -4.78 -8.68
N ASN A 52 4.45 -3.83 -7.74
CA ASN A 52 3.35 -3.62 -6.80
C ASN A 52 2.04 -3.28 -7.52
N SER A 53 0.92 -3.72 -6.95
CA SER A 53 -0.40 -3.42 -7.50
C SER A 53 -0.66 -1.93 -7.59
N LYS A 54 -1.37 -1.52 -8.63
CA LYS A 54 -1.92 -0.17 -8.75
C LYS A 54 -3.14 -0.01 -7.85
N THR A 55 -3.34 1.20 -7.33
CA THR A 55 -4.57 1.59 -6.63
C THR A 55 -5.76 1.53 -7.59
N ASN A 56 -6.91 1.10 -7.08
CA ASN A 56 -8.18 1.09 -7.78
C ASN A 56 -9.29 1.59 -6.83
N VAL A 57 -9.30 2.88 -6.56
CA VAL A 57 -10.22 3.53 -5.63
C VAL A 57 -10.91 4.66 -6.38
N ALA A 58 -12.24 4.68 -6.35
CA ALA A 58 -13.01 5.72 -7.02
C ALA A 58 -12.59 7.12 -6.53
N ARG A 59 -12.44 8.06 -7.47
CA ARG A 59 -12.03 9.45 -7.20
C ARG A 59 -10.63 9.60 -6.59
N MET A 60 -9.78 8.59 -6.71
CA MET A 60 -8.37 8.65 -6.31
C MET A 60 -7.49 8.38 -7.54
N ALA A 61 -6.41 9.15 -7.69
CA ALA A 61 -5.43 8.89 -8.74
C ALA A 61 -4.78 7.50 -8.60
N ILE A 62 -4.16 7.04 -9.68
CA ILE A 62 -3.50 5.74 -9.73
C ILE A 62 -2.08 5.86 -9.18
N TYR A 63 -1.76 5.06 -8.17
CA TYR A 63 -0.45 4.94 -7.55
C TYR A 63 -0.07 3.47 -7.43
N ASN A 64 1.23 3.15 -7.42
CA ASN A 64 1.76 1.84 -7.01
C ASN A 64 2.91 1.95 -6.00
N SER A 65 3.14 3.16 -5.48
CA SER A 65 4.16 3.50 -4.50
C SER A 65 3.58 4.42 -3.43
N VAL A 66 4.24 4.48 -2.28
CA VAL A 66 3.82 5.36 -1.18
C VAL A 66 4.58 6.67 -1.30
N THR A 67 3.87 7.75 -1.54
CA THR A 67 4.40 9.12 -1.68
C THR A 67 3.56 10.07 -0.85
N GLY A 68 4.02 11.31 -0.64
CA GLY A 68 3.21 12.33 0.04
C GLY A 68 1.85 12.55 -0.64
N SER A 69 1.82 12.57 -1.98
CA SER A 69 0.58 12.73 -2.74
C SER A 69 -0.34 11.52 -2.65
N PHE A 70 0.21 10.29 -2.66
CA PHE A 70 -0.56 9.08 -2.38
C PHE A 70 -1.19 9.14 -0.98
N CYS A 71 -0.42 9.50 0.05
CA CYS A 71 -0.91 9.58 1.42
C CYS A 71 -2.09 10.56 1.52
N THR A 72 -1.95 11.76 0.96
CA THR A 72 -3.04 12.76 0.93
C THR A 72 -4.26 12.24 0.17
N ALA A 73 -4.06 11.69 -1.04
CA ALA A 73 -5.17 11.20 -1.87
C ALA A 73 -5.92 10.04 -1.19
N GLN A 74 -5.19 9.09 -0.60
CA GLN A 74 -5.77 7.96 0.12
C GLN A 74 -6.54 8.42 1.36
N LYS A 75 -5.96 9.32 2.16
CA LYS A 75 -6.60 9.84 3.37
C LYS A 75 -7.90 10.58 3.04
N THR A 76 -7.90 11.40 2.00
CA THR A 76 -9.12 12.06 1.50
C THR A 76 -10.15 11.04 1.00
N ALA A 77 -9.74 10.09 0.15
CA ALA A 77 -10.65 9.11 -0.44
C ALA A 77 -11.31 8.18 0.60
N PHE A 78 -10.62 7.91 1.71
CA PHE A 78 -11.13 7.08 2.81
C PHE A 78 -11.68 7.91 3.98
N SER A 79 -11.83 9.22 3.81
CA SER A 79 -12.33 10.15 4.84
C SER A 79 -11.60 10.04 6.19
N ASN A 80 -10.29 9.82 6.13
CA ASN A 80 -9.43 9.64 7.29
C ASN A 80 -8.59 10.89 7.56
N GLN A 81 -8.35 11.17 8.85
CA GLN A 81 -7.39 12.20 9.24
C GLN A 81 -5.98 11.88 8.74
N ASN A 82 -5.28 12.90 8.24
CA ASN A 82 -3.94 12.76 7.69
C ASN A 82 -2.87 13.04 8.77
N ASP A 83 -2.87 12.22 9.82
CA ASP A 83 -1.90 12.33 10.92
C ASP A 83 -0.46 12.17 10.47
N PHE A 84 -0.22 11.45 9.36
CA PHE A 84 1.11 11.31 8.77
C PHE A 84 1.65 12.67 8.34
N ALA A 85 0.87 13.46 7.60
CA ALA A 85 1.26 14.81 7.22
C ALA A 85 1.40 15.72 8.44
N ALA A 86 0.46 15.64 9.41
CA ALA A 86 0.50 16.43 10.64
C ALA A 86 1.77 16.17 11.48
N LYS A 87 2.34 14.97 11.41
CA LYS A 87 3.61 14.58 12.09
C LYS A 87 4.86 14.83 11.24
N GLY A 88 4.76 15.59 10.14
CA GLY A 88 5.90 15.97 9.29
C GLY A 88 6.19 15.03 8.12
N GLY A 89 5.32 14.03 7.89
CA GLY A 89 5.32 13.18 6.70
C GLY A 89 6.68 12.57 6.35
N PHE A 90 6.99 12.54 5.06
CA PHE A 90 8.23 11.97 4.54
C PHE A 90 9.48 12.73 4.97
N THR A 91 9.38 14.04 5.25
CA THR A 91 10.51 14.83 5.74
C THR A 91 10.93 14.34 7.13
N LYS A 92 9.97 14.22 8.06
CA LYS A 92 10.28 13.72 9.41
C LYS A 92 10.70 12.26 9.38
N PHE A 93 10.01 11.43 8.59
CA PHE A 93 10.34 10.02 8.46
C PHE A 93 11.76 9.80 7.89
N GLY A 94 12.14 10.53 6.84
CA GLY A 94 13.49 10.48 6.29
C GLY A 94 14.55 10.91 7.32
N SER A 95 14.30 12.01 8.03
CA SER A 95 15.21 12.47 9.09
C SER A 95 15.41 11.45 10.23
N ASP A 96 14.39 10.64 10.54
CA ASP A 96 14.53 9.57 11.54
C ASP A 96 15.27 8.36 10.97
N MET A 97 15.13 8.06 9.68
CA MET A 97 15.95 7.04 9.02
C MET A 97 17.44 7.41 9.00
N ASP A 98 17.77 8.69 8.79
CA ASP A 98 19.16 9.18 8.78
C ASP A 98 19.89 8.99 10.12
N LYS A 99 19.14 8.89 11.22
CA LYS A 99 19.69 8.61 12.57
C LYS A 99 19.98 7.13 12.79
N GLY A 100 19.60 6.28 11.85
CA GLY A 100 19.61 4.84 12.01
C GLY A 100 18.33 4.32 12.67
N MET A 101 17.85 3.18 12.20
CA MET A 101 16.71 2.45 12.75
C MET A 101 17.13 1.02 13.09
N VAL A 102 16.43 0.41 14.04
CA VAL A 102 16.61 -0.99 14.41
C VAL A 102 15.61 -1.86 13.65
N LEU A 103 16.08 -2.96 13.06
CA LEU A 103 15.21 -3.97 12.45
C LEU A 103 14.52 -4.81 13.54
N VAL A 104 13.20 -4.91 13.48
CA VAL A 104 12.38 -5.75 14.36
C VAL A 104 11.65 -6.80 13.52
N LEU A 105 11.68 -8.05 13.96
CA LEU A 105 10.93 -9.18 13.39
C LEU A 105 10.04 -9.74 14.49
N SER A 106 8.74 -9.92 14.23
CA SER A 106 7.78 -10.38 15.23
C SER A 106 6.65 -11.21 14.63
N ILE A 107 6.02 -12.02 15.49
CA ILE A 107 4.75 -12.71 15.25
C ILE A 107 3.87 -12.42 16.46
N TRP A 108 2.64 -11.97 16.23
CA TRP A 108 1.72 -11.53 17.29
C TRP A 108 0.27 -11.61 16.79
N ASP A 109 -0.65 -11.87 17.70
CA ASP A 109 -2.07 -11.61 17.52
C ASP A 109 -2.47 -10.32 18.26
N ASN A 110 -3.72 -9.87 18.10
CA ASN A 110 -4.10 -8.52 18.50
C ASN A 110 -5.32 -8.50 19.42
N HIS A 111 -5.10 -8.33 20.71
CA HIS A 111 -6.15 -8.20 21.72
C HIS A 111 -7.04 -6.95 21.57
N ALA A 112 -6.57 -5.89 20.91
CA ALA A 112 -7.32 -4.64 20.81
C ALA A 112 -8.33 -4.66 19.65
N ALA A 113 -7.98 -5.28 18.53
CA ALA A 113 -8.78 -5.22 17.31
C ALA A 113 -8.76 -6.51 16.48
N ASN A 114 -8.33 -7.64 17.06
CA ASN A 114 -8.39 -8.99 16.44
C ASN A 114 -7.76 -9.07 15.04
N MET A 115 -6.75 -8.25 14.77
CA MET A 115 -6.08 -8.09 13.47
C MET A 115 -6.98 -7.63 12.30
N LEU A 116 -8.23 -7.25 12.58
CA LEU A 116 -9.24 -6.95 11.55
C LEU A 116 -8.90 -5.75 10.66
N TRP A 117 -8.12 -4.81 11.18
CA TRP A 117 -7.61 -3.65 10.42
C TRP A 117 -6.62 -4.05 9.32
N LEU A 118 -6.07 -5.26 9.38
CA LEU A 118 -5.14 -5.80 8.39
C LEU A 118 -5.86 -6.68 7.36
N ASP A 119 -6.75 -7.57 7.78
CA ASP A 119 -7.23 -8.69 6.95
C ASP A 119 -8.76 -8.85 6.87
N SER A 120 -9.54 -7.94 7.47
CA SER A 120 -11.00 -8.01 7.50
C SER A 120 -11.65 -6.68 7.10
N ASN A 121 -12.87 -6.41 7.58
CA ASN A 121 -13.53 -5.11 7.48
C ASN A 121 -13.32 -4.32 8.76
N TYR A 122 -12.77 -3.10 8.66
CA TYR A 122 -12.49 -2.26 9.81
C TYR A 122 -12.73 -0.77 9.55
N PRO A 123 -13.41 -0.03 10.45
CA PRO A 123 -14.07 -0.50 11.68
C PRO A 123 -15.25 -1.45 11.39
N MET A 124 -15.52 -2.41 12.28
CA MET A 124 -16.53 -3.46 12.07
C MET A 124 -17.96 -2.94 11.86
N SER A 125 -18.28 -1.76 12.39
CA SER A 125 -19.60 -1.12 12.25
C SER A 125 -19.80 -0.40 10.91
N SER A 126 -18.74 -0.28 10.09
CA SER A 126 -18.79 0.46 8.83
C SER A 126 -19.25 -0.43 7.67
N ASN A 127 -19.89 0.19 6.67
CA ASN A 127 -20.26 -0.51 5.44
C ASN A 127 -19.01 -1.03 4.70
N PRO A 128 -18.86 -2.34 4.44
CA PRO A 128 -17.73 -2.90 3.70
C PRO A 128 -17.54 -2.36 2.27
N ALA A 129 -18.60 -1.79 1.67
CA ALA A 129 -18.54 -1.15 0.36
C ALA A 129 -17.88 0.25 0.40
N THR A 130 -17.75 0.87 1.58
CA THR A 130 -17.09 2.17 1.73
C THR A 130 -15.59 2.03 1.45
N PRO A 131 -14.99 2.89 0.61
CA PRO A 131 -13.57 2.86 0.33
C PRO A 131 -12.72 2.89 1.60
N GLY A 132 -11.83 1.91 1.74
CA GLY A 132 -10.90 1.81 2.87
C GLY A 132 -11.36 0.93 4.02
N ILE A 133 -12.62 0.46 4.04
CA ILE A 133 -13.13 -0.42 5.10
C ILE A 133 -12.69 -1.87 4.91
N ALA A 134 -12.84 -2.41 3.69
CA ALA A 134 -12.44 -3.79 3.39
C ALA A 134 -10.93 -3.88 3.13
N CYS A 135 -10.20 -4.49 4.08
CA CYS A 135 -8.76 -4.69 4.08
C CYS A 135 -8.34 -6.12 3.70
N GLY A 136 -9.23 -7.10 3.87
CA GLY A 136 -9.03 -8.48 3.41
C GLY A 136 -10.33 -9.29 3.37
N THR A 137 -10.20 -10.61 3.40
CA THR A 137 -11.33 -11.55 3.26
C THR A 137 -11.63 -12.32 4.55
N CYS A 138 -10.86 -12.12 5.62
CA CYS A 138 -11.12 -12.78 6.89
C CYS A 138 -12.48 -12.32 7.47
N PRO A 139 -13.28 -13.22 8.06
CA PRO A 139 -14.51 -12.85 8.73
C PRO A 139 -14.25 -11.84 9.87
N THR A 140 -15.21 -10.95 10.14
CA THR A 140 -15.12 -9.99 11.26
C THR A 140 -15.09 -10.66 12.64
N THR A 141 -15.41 -11.94 12.72
CA THR A 141 -15.35 -12.79 13.92
C THR A 141 -14.01 -13.53 14.10
N SER A 142 -13.07 -13.34 13.17
CA SER A 142 -11.74 -13.97 13.22
C SER A 142 -10.78 -13.23 14.16
N GLY A 143 -9.57 -13.78 14.33
CA GLY A 143 -8.45 -13.10 14.99
C GLY A 143 -8.57 -12.88 16.51
N VAL A 144 -9.61 -13.41 17.16
CA VAL A 144 -9.73 -13.42 18.63
C VAL A 144 -8.53 -14.20 19.20
N PRO A 145 -7.67 -13.58 20.03
CA PRO A 145 -6.40 -14.20 20.49
C PRO A 145 -6.56 -15.62 21.04
N ALA A 146 -7.44 -15.81 22.02
CA ALA A 146 -7.70 -17.12 22.62
C ALA A 146 -8.13 -18.20 21.59
N ASN A 147 -8.80 -17.81 20.51
CA ASN A 147 -9.16 -18.74 19.43
C ASN A 147 -7.96 -19.07 18.54
N ILE A 148 -7.11 -18.09 18.23
CA ILE A 148 -5.92 -18.29 17.39
C ILE A 148 -4.88 -19.11 18.14
N GLU A 149 -4.59 -18.76 19.39
CA GLU A 149 -3.64 -19.46 20.26
C GLU A 149 -4.02 -20.93 20.45
N SER A 150 -5.32 -21.24 20.58
CA SER A 150 -5.79 -22.63 20.75
C SER A 150 -5.89 -23.42 19.45
N LYS A 151 -6.34 -22.81 18.34
CA LYS A 151 -6.57 -23.52 17.07
C LYS A 151 -5.33 -23.60 16.19
N SER A 152 -4.43 -22.62 16.30
CA SER A 152 -3.22 -22.51 15.51
C SER A 152 -1.97 -22.25 16.39
N PRO A 153 -1.74 -23.05 17.47
CA PRO A 153 -0.62 -22.82 18.40
C PRO A 153 0.75 -22.93 17.73
N ASN A 154 0.83 -23.67 16.62
CA ASN A 154 2.06 -23.91 15.86
C ASN A 154 2.22 -22.95 14.67
N ALA A 155 1.42 -21.88 14.60
CA ALA A 155 1.58 -20.84 13.59
C ALA A 155 3.00 -20.25 13.68
N SER A 156 3.64 -20.09 12.53
CA SER A 156 5.02 -19.61 12.46
C SER A 156 5.24 -18.76 11.23
N VAL A 157 6.27 -17.92 11.28
CA VAL A 157 6.75 -17.13 10.14
C VAL A 157 8.25 -17.29 10.04
N THR A 158 8.74 -17.48 8.81
CA THR A 158 10.17 -17.59 8.54
C THR A 158 10.62 -16.37 7.73
N TYR A 159 11.43 -15.52 8.37
CA TYR A 159 12.18 -14.47 7.69
C TYR A 159 13.57 -15.01 7.34
N SER A 160 13.99 -14.85 6.09
CA SER A 160 15.29 -15.33 5.62
C SER A 160 15.80 -14.46 4.48
N ASN A 161 17.08 -14.62 4.12
CA ASN A 161 17.70 -13.92 3.00
C ASN A 161 17.54 -12.39 3.11
N ILE A 162 17.82 -11.84 4.29
CA ILE A 162 17.73 -10.40 4.57
C ILE A 162 18.93 -9.71 3.90
N HIS A 163 18.64 -8.77 3.01
CA HIS A 163 19.64 -7.95 2.31
C HIS A 163 19.26 -6.48 2.40
N PHE A 164 20.26 -5.62 2.46
CA PHE A 164 20.11 -4.17 2.33
C PHE A 164 21.31 -3.63 1.55
N GLY A 165 21.10 -2.56 0.78
CA GLY A 165 22.13 -2.01 -0.09
C GLY A 165 21.55 -1.05 -1.11
N ASN A 166 22.33 -0.80 -2.16
CA ASN A 166 21.94 0.10 -3.23
C ASN A 166 20.66 -0.37 -3.95
N ILE A 167 19.87 0.58 -4.43
CA ILE A 167 18.65 0.28 -5.19
C ILE A 167 19.00 -0.60 -6.39
N GLY A 168 18.37 -1.77 -6.47
CA GLY A 168 18.59 -2.74 -7.55
C GLY A 168 19.68 -3.78 -7.29
N SER A 169 20.44 -3.70 -6.19
CA SER A 169 21.53 -4.64 -5.90
C SER A 169 21.12 -5.86 -5.06
N THR A 170 19.90 -5.90 -4.55
CA THR A 170 19.45 -6.89 -3.55
C THR A 170 18.57 -8.01 -4.10
N TYR A 171 18.37 -8.05 -5.42
CA TYR A 171 17.57 -9.08 -6.08
C TYR A 171 17.95 -9.22 -7.57
N SER A 172 17.76 -10.42 -8.11
CA SER A 172 17.91 -10.75 -9.53
C SER A 172 16.61 -11.41 -10.02
N GLY A 173 16.03 -10.90 -11.13
CA GLY A 173 14.70 -11.36 -11.57
C GLY A 173 14.10 -10.69 -12.81
N GLY A 174 14.92 -10.04 -13.63
CA GLY A 174 14.54 -9.40 -14.89
C GLY A 174 15.76 -8.77 -15.54
N THR A 175 15.78 -8.62 -16.87
CA THR A 175 16.86 -7.93 -17.60
C THR A 175 17.18 -6.61 -16.91
N THR A 176 18.47 -6.30 -16.83
CA THR A 176 19.13 -5.23 -16.06
C THR A 176 18.72 -3.80 -16.43
N THR A 177 17.47 -3.55 -16.79
CA THR A 177 16.89 -2.21 -16.72
C THR A 177 16.58 -1.94 -15.26
N THR A 178 17.35 -1.02 -14.68
CA THR A 178 17.05 -0.29 -13.45
C THR A 178 15.61 0.21 -13.55
N THR A 179 14.65 -0.62 -13.19
CA THR A 179 13.23 -0.28 -13.28
C THR A 179 12.97 0.57 -12.06
N THR A 180 13.41 1.82 -12.13
CA THR A 180 13.07 2.85 -11.17
C THR A 180 11.54 2.94 -11.17
N CYS A 181 10.96 2.55 -10.06
CA CYS A 181 9.57 2.77 -9.73
C CYS A 181 9.17 4.20 -10.12
N PRO A 182 8.26 4.41 -11.09
CA PRO A 182 7.86 5.74 -11.49
C PRO A 182 7.13 6.41 -10.32
N ILE A 183 7.74 7.45 -9.75
CA ILE A 183 7.14 8.29 -8.69
C ILE A 183 6.28 9.39 -9.31
N THR A 184 5.70 9.12 -10.48
CA THR A 184 4.92 10.09 -11.23
C THR A 184 3.46 9.67 -11.18
N SER A 185 2.62 10.53 -10.60
CA SER A 185 1.17 10.41 -10.71
C SER A 185 0.75 10.75 -12.13
N THR A 186 0.18 9.80 -12.87
CA THR A 186 -0.61 10.13 -14.06
C THR A 186 -1.95 10.66 -13.58
N SER A 187 -2.13 11.98 -13.59
CA SER A 187 -3.46 12.58 -13.49
C SER A 187 -4.19 12.32 -14.80
N THR A 188 -5.23 11.47 -14.78
CA THR A 188 -6.23 11.54 -15.85
C THR A 188 -6.99 12.84 -15.65
N SER A 189 -6.65 13.89 -16.42
CA SER A 189 -7.49 15.07 -16.52
C SER A 189 -8.82 14.62 -17.09
N LEU A 190 -9.88 14.61 -16.28
CA LEU A 190 -11.22 14.63 -16.84
C LEU A 190 -11.34 15.99 -17.53
N ALA A 191 -11.50 15.96 -18.85
CA ALA A 191 -11.88 17.14 -19.61
C ALA A 191 -13.12 17.77 -18.95
N PRO A 192 -13.25 19.10 -18.90
CA PRO A 192 -14.46 19.73 -18.42
C PRO A 192 -15.61 19.25 -19.31
N VAL A 193 -16.54 18.48 -18.73
CA VAL A 193 -17.85 18.29 -19.34
C VAL A 193 -18.59 19.61 -19.16
N ASP A 194 -18.59 20.37 -20.25
CA ASP A 194 -19.31 21.63 -20.37
C ASP A 194 -20.82 21.32 -20.41
N PHE A 195 -21.41 21.17 -19.23
CA PHE A 195 -22.84 20.90 -19.06
C PHE A 195 -23.56 22.16 -18.61
N CYS A 196 -23.55 23.20 -19.47
CA CYS A 196 -24.47 24.33 -19.31
C CYS A 196 -24.68 25.08 -20.64
N ALA A 197 -25.17 24.39 -21.67
CA ALA A 197 -25.67 25.03 -22.88
C ALA A 197 -26.80 24.23 -23.54
N GLN A 198 -27.85 23.91 -22.79
CA GLN A 198 -29.14 23.53 -23.39
C GLN A 198 -30.23 23.58 -22.33
N LEU A 199 -30.87 24.75 -22.20
CA LEU A 199 -32.24 24.92 -21.74
C LEU A 199 -32.58 26.41 -21.90
N GLY A 200 -33.54 26.72 -22.77
CA GLY A 200 -34.21 28.03 -22.77
C GLY A 200 -34.10 28.86 -24.04
N SER A 201 -34.54 28.31 -25.19
CA SER A 201 -35.12 29.15 -26.23
C SER A 201 -36.36 28.48 -26.80
N LEU A 202 -37.50 28.74 -26.15
CA LEU A 202 -38.83 28.61 -26.74
C LEU A 202 -39.71 29.69 -26.09
N ILE A 203 -39.72 30.86 -26.73
CA ILE A 203 -40.77 31.87 -26.57
C ILE A 203 -41.77 31.62 -27.70
N ARG A 204 -43.06 31.47 -27.37
CA ARG A 204 -44.18 31.93 -28.19
C ARG A 204 -45.45 32.03 -27.34
N THR A 205 -45.93 33.28 -27.26
CA THR A 205 -47.27 33.80 -26.91
C THR A 205 -47.99 33.24 -25.69
#